data_AF-A0A7W6FVY5-F1
#
_entry.id   AF-A0A7W6FVY5-F1
#
_cell.length_a   1.000
_cell.length_b   1.000
_cell.length_c   1.000
_cell.angle_alpha   90.00
_cell.angle_beta   90.00
_cell.angle_gamma   90.00
#
_symmetry.space_group_name_H-M   'P 1'
#
loop_
_entity.id
_entity.type
_entity.pdbx_description
1 polymer ?
#
loop_
_entity_poly.entity_id
_entity_poly.type
_entity_poly.pdbx_seq_one_letter_code
_entity_poly.pdbx_strand_id
1 'polypeptide(L)'
;MPNLKIFVDETIFPDCRTALARELESIRSMLCRELGVEVAACQFAVLPVMALPDQPGVNVEMQIMPKPDRTRERLVGLAETLRDAVGYATHAPVAVRISTLDPSGYVALK
;
A
#
# COMPACT_ATOMS: atom_id res chain seq x y z
N MET A 1 1.53 -8.63 -9.24
CA MET A 1 2.67 -7.81 -8.80
C MET A 1 2.11 -6.49 -8.30
N PRO A 2 1.89 -6.34 -6.98
CA PRO A 2 1.69 -5.06 -6.33
C PRO A 2 3.04 -4.49 -5.86
N ASN A 3 3.32 -3.26 -6.25
CA ASN A 3 4.42 -2.45 -5.72
C ASN A 3 3.83 -1.39 -4.80
N LEU A 4 3.93 -1.61 -3.49
CA LEU A 4 3.33 -0.80 -2.43
C LEU A 4 4.39 0.10 -1.78
N LYS A 5 4.09 1.39 -1.71
CA LYS A 5 4.84 2.39 -0.94
C LYS A 5 3.93 2.97 0.14
N ILE A 6 4.41 2.99 1.38
CA ILE A 6 3.74 3.63 2.51
C ILE A 6 4.62 4.80 2.95
N PHE A 7 4.19 6.00 2.64
CA PHE A 7 4.81 7.24 3.05
C PHE A 7 4.16 7.70 4.35
N VAL A 8 4.95 7.85 5.41
CA VAL A 8 4.48 8.22 6.74
C VAL A 8 5.10 9.56 7.08
N ASP A 9 4.31 10.50 7.60
CA ASP A 9 4.81 11.76 8.13
C ASP A 9 5.91 11.46 9.17
N GLU A 10 7.08 12.05 8.97
CA GLU A 10 8.27 11.84 9.80
C GLU A 10 8.03 12.22 11.27
N THR A 11 7.05 13.09 11.55
CA THR A 11 6.68 13.49 12.91
C THR A 11 5.98 12.38 13.70
N ILE A 12 5.23 11.48 13.03
CA ILE A 12 4.53 10.34 13.66
C ILE A 12 5.24 9.00 13.44
N PHE A 13 6.17 8.94 12.48
CA PHE A 13 6.82 7.69 12.09
C PHE A 13 7.55 6.98 13.24
N PRO A 14 8.31 7.66 14.13
CA PRO A 14 8.97 7.00 15.25
C PRO A 14 8.02 6.20 16.14
N ASP A 15 6.82 6.72 16.39
CA ASP A 15 5.85 6.13 17.30
C ASP A 15 5.13 4.92 16.68
N CYS A 16 4.83 4.96 15.39
CA CYS A 16 4.12 3.88 14.71
C CYS A 16 5.01 2.84 14.01
N ARG A 17 6.32 3.10 13.85
CA ARG A 17 7.23 2.25 13.05
C ARG A 17 7.16 0.77 13.40
N THR A 18 7.16 0.43 14.70
CA THR A 18 7.15 -0.97 15.14
C THR A 18 5.81 -1.64 14.87
N ALA A 19 4.69 -0.94 15.12
CA ALA A 19 3.36 -1.46 14.86
C ALA A 19 3.14 -1.68 13.35
N LEU A 20 3.51 -0.68 12.54
CA LEU A 20 3.43 -0.78 11.09
C LEU A 20 4.30 -1.89 10.52
N ALA A 21 5.53 -2.06 11.01
CA ALA A 21 6.43 -3.14 10.57
C ALA A 21 5.84 -4.54 10.85
N ARG A 22 5.16 -4.73 11.98
CA ARG A 22 4.47 -5.99 12.32
C ARG A 22 3.27 -6.25 11.41
N GLU A 23 2.59 -5.21 10.96
CA GLU A 23 1.40 -5.33 10.11
C GLU A 23 1.73 -5.65 8.63
N LEU A 24 2.97 -5.41 8.18
CA LEU A 24 3.35 -5.60 6.77
C LEU A 24 3.12 -7.03 6.25
N GLU A 25 3.30 -8.06 7.08
CA GLU A 25 3.08 -9.45 6.68
C GLU A 25 1.60 -9.77 6.49
N SER A 26 0.75 -9.24 7.36
CA SER A 26 -0.71 -9.33 7.28
C SER A 26 -1.22 -8.62 6.03
N ILE A 27 -0.76 -7.38 5.78
CA ILE A 27 -1.08 -6.63 4.56
C ILE A 27 -0.63 -7.40 3.32
N ARG A 28 0.59 -7.94 3.29
CA ARG A 28 1.07 -8.74 2.15
C ARG A 28 0.20 -9.95 1.89
N SER A 29 -0.20 -10.67 2.94
CA SER A 29 -1.07 -11.85 2.83
C SER A 29 -2.45 -11.49 2.28
N MET A 30 -3.00 -10.35 2.74
CA MET A 30 -4.24 -9.79 2.21
C MET A 30 -4.09 -9.43 0.72
N LEU A 31 -3.04 -8.69 0.32
CA LEU A 31 -2.82 -8.33 -1.08
C LEU A 31 -2.65 -9.56 -1.98
N CYS A 32 -1.92 -10.59 -1.52
CA CYS A 32 -1.74 -11.84 -2.25
C CYS A 32 -3.08 -12.52 -2.57
N ARG A 33 -3.96 -12.62 -1.56
CA ARG A 33 -5.29 -13.20 -1.70
C ARG A 33 -6.18 -12.36 -2.62
N GLU A 34 -6.30 -11.06 -2.36
CA GLU A 34 -7.24 -10.20 -3.09
C GLU A 34 -6.84 -9.98 -4.56
N LEU A 35 -5.53 -9.90 -4.85
CA LEU A 35 -5.02 -9.67 -6.20
C LEU A 35 -4.68 -10.96 -6.95
N GLY A 36 -4.76 -12.13 -6.29
CA GLY A 36 -4.40 -13.43 -6.85
C GLY A 36 -2.94 -13.47 -7.31
N VAL A 37 -2.01 -13.17 -6.40
CA VAL A 37 -0.57 -13.08 -6.69
C VAL A 37 0.25 -13.82 -5.64
N GLU A 38 1.39 -14.37 -6.05
CA GLU A 38 2.36 -15.00 -5.15
C GLU A 38 3.08 -13.98 -4.26
N VAL A 39 3.57 -14.43 -3.10
CA VAL A 39 4.35 -13.60 -2.16
C VAL A 39 5.55 -12.94 -2.85
N ALA A 40 6.26 -13.66 -3.71
CA ALA A 40 7.40 -13.14 -4.47
C ALA A 40 7.01 -12.02 -5.46
N ALA A 41 5.74 -11.92 -5.85
CA ALA A 41 5.27 -10.85 -6.73
C ALA A 41 5.06 -9.52 -5.98
N CYS A 42 4.96 -9.54 -4.66
CA CYS A 42 4.81 -8.34 -3.84
C CYS A 42 6.13 -7.59 -3.67
N GLN A 43 6.07 -6.26 -3.65
CA GLN A 43 7.18 -5.38 -3.27
C GLN A 43 6.64 -4.33 -2.30
N PHE A 44 7.32 -4.12 -1.19
CA PHE A 44 6.92 -3.19 -0.13
C PHE A 44 8.06 -2.25 0.20
N ALA A 45 7.74 -0.99 0.50
CA ALA A 45 8.65 -0.08 1.18
C ALA A 45 7.86 0.89 2.06
N VAL A 46 8.43 1.22 3.22
CA VAL A 46 7.91 2.24 4.14
C VAL A 46 8.95 3.34 4.25
N LEU A 47 8.53 4.59 4.06
CA LEU A 47 9.43 5.74 4.03
C LEU A 47 8.89 6.88 4.91
N PRO A 48 9.72 7.51 5.74
CA PRO A 48 9.36 8.79 6.35
C PRO A 48 9.37 9.89 5.29
N VAL A 49 8.43 10.84 5.39
CA VAL A 49 8.32 12.02 4.52
C VAL A 49 7.86 13.23 5.33
N MET A 50 8.10 14.44 4.83
CA MET A 50 7.41 15.63 5.34
C MET A 50 6.02 15.72 4.68
N ALA A 51 4.98 15.93 5.48
CA ALA A 51 3.62 16.15 5.00
C ALA A 51 3.10 17.54 5.43
N LEU A 52 2.10 18.05 4.70
CA LEU A 52 1.40 19.26 5.14
C LEU A 52 0.39 18.90 6.25
N PRO A 53 0.21 19.76 7.27
CA PRO A 53 -0.69 19.47 8.41
C PRO A 53 -2.17 19.27 8.03
N ASP A 54 -2.60 19.76 6.88
CA ASP A 54 -3.97 19.65 6.36
C ASP A 54 -4.16 18.45 5.43
N GLN A 55 -3.13 17.62 5.26
CA GLN A 55 -3.18 16.38 4.48
C GLN A 55 -3.17 15.14 5.40
N PRO A 56 -3.59 13.96 4.88
CA PRO A 56 -3.39 12.71 5.60
C PRO A 56 -1.91 12.48 5.91
N GLY A 57 -1.60 12.25 7.19
CA GLY A 57 -0.24 11.97 7.67
C GLY A 57 0.34 10.64 7.16
N VAL A 58 -0.46 9.84 6.45
CA VAL A 58 0.00 8.63 5.77
C VAL A 58 -0.56 8.55 4.35
N ASN A 59 0.32 8.32 3.39
CA ASN A 59 -0.03 8.12 1.98
C ASN A 59 0.43 6.73 1.54
N VAL A 60 -0.49 5.96 0.99
CA VAL A 60 -0.23 4.63 0.44
C VAL A 60 -0.38 4.69 -1.06
N GLU A 61 0.66 4.31 -1.78
CA GLU A 61 0.64 4.23 -3.23
C GLU A 61 0.90 2.79 -3.66
N MET A 62 0.02 2.27 -4.51
CA MET A 62 0.12 0.92 -5.03
C MET A 62 0.05 0.90 -6.55
N GLN A 63 1.13 0.43 -7.17
CA GLN A 63 1.14 0.13 -8.60
C GLN A 63 0.82 -1.36 -8.81
N ILE A 64 -0.09 -1.66 -9.73
CA ILE A 64 -0.51 -3.02 -10.06
C ILE A 64 -0.46 -3.27 -11.57
N MET A 65 -0.24 -4.51 -11.97
CA MET A 65 -0.50 -4.92 -13.36
C MET A 65 -2.02 -4.90 -13.64
N PRO A 66 -2.49 -4.61 -14.85
CA PRO A 66 -3.89 -4.78 -15.21
C PRO A 66 -4.23 -6.27 -15.28
N LYS A 67 -5.47 -6.61 -14.93
CA LYS A 67 -6.06 -7.96 -15.11
C LYS A 67 -7.59 -7.81 -15.16
N PRO A 68 -8.32 -8.58 -15.98
CA PRO A 68 -9.78 -8.40 -16.13
C PRO A 68 -10.58 -8.48 -14.82
N ASP A 69 -10.11 -9.28 -13.87
CA ASP A 69 -10.73 -9.47 -12.56
C ASP A 69 -10.44 -8.32 -11.57
N ARG A 70 -9.58 -7.34 -11.91
CA ARG A 70 -9.27 -6.17 -11.09
C ARG A 70 -10.18 -5.00 -11.44
N THR A 71 -11.48 -5.19 -11.24
CA THR A 71 -12.49 -4.15 -11.51
C THR A 71 -12.36 -2.98 -10.54
N ARG A 72 -12.98 -1.84 -10.89
CA ARG A 72 -12.96 -0.65 -10.04
C ARG A 72 -13.51 -0.94 -8.65
N GLU A 73 -14.63 -1.66 -8.56
CA GLU A 73 -15.31 -1.99 -7.30
C GLU A 73 -14.39 -2.82 -6.41
N ARG A 74 -13.72 -3.84 -6.97
CA ARG A 74 -12.77 -4.67 -6.23
C ARG A 74 -11.55 -3.87 -5.75
N LEU A 75 -11.04 -2.97 -6.59
CA LEU A 75 -9.90 -2.12 -6.22
C LEU A 75 -10.27 -1.08 -5.16
N VAL A 76 -11.51 -0.57 -5.16
CA VAL A 76 -12.01 0.32 -4.09
C VAL A 76 -12.09 -0.44 -2.77
N GLY A 77 -12.72 -1.63 -2.74
CA GLY A 77 -12.79 -2.42 -1.50
C GLY A 77 -11.41 -2.85 -0.97
N LEU A 78 -10.48 -3.15 -1.87
CA LEU A 78 -9.07 -3.38 -1.52
C LEU A 78 -8.43 -2.13 -0.91
N ALA A 79 -8.66 -0.95 -1.50
CA ALA A 79 -8.13 0.31 -1.00
C ALA A 79 -8.68 0.66 0.38
N GLU A 80 -9.97 0.42 0.64
CA GLU A 80 -10.60 0.60 1.96
C GLU A 80 -9.96 -0.32 3.01
N THR A 81 -9.85 -1.62 2.71
CA THR A 81 -9.22 -2.59 3.62
C THR A 81 -7.77 -2.21 3.94
N LEU A 82 -7.02 -1.78 2.92
CA LEU A 82 -5.63 -1.34 3.06
C LEU A 82 -5.52 -0.04 3.88
N ARG A 83 -6.42 0.92 3.64
CA ARG A 83 -6.51 2.18 4.39
C ARG A 83 -6.73 1.89 5.87
N ASP A 84 -7.65 1.01 6.19
CA ASP A 84 -8.05 0.72 7.55
C ASP A 84 -6.94 -0.04 8.30
N ALA A 85 -6.28 -1.02 7.66
CA ALA A 85 -5.15 -1.75 8.23
C ALA A 85 -3.95 -0.83 8.54
N VAL A 86 -3.58 0.04 7.59
CA VAL A 86 -2.50 1.02 7.79
C VAL A 86 -2.90 2.04 8.85
N GLY A 87 -4.13 2.56 8.81
CA GLY A 87 -4.61 3.56 9.75
C GLY A 87 -4.68 3.04 11.18
N TYR A 88 -5.03 1.76 11.36
CA TYR A 88 -4.96 1.09 12.66
C TYR A 88 -3.52 1.02 13.18
N ALA A 89 -2.55 0.66 12.34
CA ALA A 89 -1.16 0.54 12.73
C ALA A 89 -0.46 1.89 12.97
N THR A 90 -0.91 2.96 12.31
CA THR A 90 -0.29 4.30 12.39
C THR A 90 -1.04 5.28 13.30
N HIS A 91 -2.26 4.97 13.71
CA HIS A 91 -3.16 5.89 14.42
C HIS A 91 -3.32 7.25 13.71
N ALA A 92 -3.32 7.24 12.38
CA ALA A 92 -3.34 8.45 11.56
C ALA A 92 -4.29 8.31 10.36
N PRO A 93 -4.85 9.42 9.84
CA PRO A 93 -5.60 9.40 8.59
C PRO A 93 -4.73 8.92 7.43
N VAL A 94 -5.28 8.02 6.60
CA VAL A 94 -4.59 7.40 5.48
C VAL A 94 -5.27 7.73 4.15
N ALA A 95 -4.50 8.13 3.16
CA ALA A 95 -4.92 8.16 1.76
C ALA A 95 -4.34 6.97 1.00
N VAL A 96 -5.14 6.33 0.14
CA VAL A 96 -4.70 5.22 -0.73
C VAL A 96 -4.89 5.58 -2.18
N ARG A 97 -3.85 5.40 -3.00
CA ARG A 97 -3.89 5.58 -4.46
C ARG A 97 -3.45 4.29 -5.14
N ILE A 98 -4.26 3.80 -6.06
CA ILE A 98 -3.96 2.61 -6.87
C ILE A 98 -3.82 3.04 -8.33
N SER A 99 -2.76 2.61 -8.99
CA SER A 99 -2.51 2.87 -10.41
C SER A 99 -2.18 1.58 -11.15
N THR A 100 -2.72 1.44 -12.36
CA THR A 100 -2.40 0.31 -13.24
C THR A 100 -1.21 0.64 -14.12
N LEU A 101 -0.25 -0.26 -14.19
CA LEU A 101 0.93 -0.16 -15.03
C LEU A 101 0.60 -0.52 -16.49
N ASP A 102 1.37 0.01 -17.43
CA ASP A 102 1.38 -0.48 -18.81
C ASP A 102 2.21 -1.77 -18.89
N PRO A 103 1.60 -2.92 -19.25
CA PRO A 103 2.33 -4.18 -19.35
C PRO A 103 3.49 -4.17 -20.35
N SER A 104 3.38 -3.37 -21.42
CA SER A 104 4.36 -3.39 -22.51
C SER A 104 5.68 -2.71 -22.15
N GLY A 105 5.61 -1.67 -21.31
CA GLY A 105 6.78 -0.94 -20.82
C GLY A 105 7.28 -1.37 -19.44
N TYR A 106 6.57 -2.27 -18.75
CA TYR A 106 6.94 -2.68 -17.40
C TYR A 106 8.01 -3.76 -17.39
N VAL A 107 9.22 -3.39 -16.97
CA VAL A 107 10.35 -4.30 -16.75
C VAL A 107 10.69 -4.31 -15.27
N ALA A 108 10.78 -5.52 -14.69
CA ALA A 108 11.23 -5.71 -13.33
C ALA A 108 12.26 -6.85 -13.27
N LEU A 109 13.33 -6.62 -12.52
CA LEU A 109 14.30 -7.62 -12.13
C LEU A 109 14.23 -7.76 -10.61
N LYS A 110 14.08 -8.99 -10.12
CA LYS A 110 13.99 -9.31 -8.69
C LYS A 110 15.05 -10.33 -8.32
#